data_AF-A0A0M2SWG3-F1
#
_entry.id   AF-A0A0M2SWG3-F1
#
_cell.length_a   1.000
_cell.length_b   1.000
_cell.length_c   1.000
_cell.angle_alpha   90.00
_cell.angle_beta   90.00
_cell.angle_gamma   90.00
#
_symmetry.space_group_name_H-M   'P 1'
#
loop_
_entity.id
_entity.type
_entity.pdbx_description
1 polymer ?
#
loop_
_entity_poly.entity_id
_entity_poly.type
_entity_poly.pdbx_seq_one_letter_code
_entity_poly.pdbx_strand_id
1 'polypeptide(L)' 'MSDYIEPIHYETGTPIRTFNIIDSTATSEGYMVRLNIDLDSGYELEDVKMKITFEDLAGYETEDLQEGVKYALGFFTGH' A
#
# COMPACT_ATOMS: atom_id res chain seq x y z
N MET A 1 -5.46 -38.13 12.09
CA MET A 1 -4.50 -37.13 12.57
C MET A 1 -4.94 -35.83 11.93
N SER A 2 -5.54 -34.93 12.71
CA SER A 2 -6.02 -33.65 12.20
C SER A 2 -4.84 -32.69 12.21
N ASP A 3 -4.40 -32.27 11.03
CA ASP A 3 -3.38 -31.23 10.89
C ASP A 3 -3.98 -29.91 11.39
N TYR A 4 -3.75 -29.63 12.67
CA TYR A 4 -4.02 -28.32 13.27
C TYR A 4 -2.98 -27.35 12.68
N ILE A 5 -3.39 -26.55 11.70
CA ILE A 5 -2.57 -25.43 11.23
C ILE A 5 -2.71 -24.34 12.29
N GLU A 6 -1.71 -24.20 13.16
CA GLU A 6 -1.64 -23.06 14.07
C GLU A 6 -1.68 -21.75 13.24
N PRO A 7 -2.48 -20.75 13.66
CA PRO A 7 -2.50 -19.47 12.96
C PRO A 7 -1.09 -18.88 12.97
N ILE A 8 -0.57 -18.56 11.78
CA ILE A 8 0.74 -17.92 11.65
C ILE A 8 0.58 -16.50 12.23
N HIS A 9 1.12 -16.31 13.43
CA HIS A 9 1.25 -14.98 14.03
C HIS A 9 2.41 -14.27 13.31
N TYR A 10 2.08 -13.44 12.33
CA TYR A 10 3.04 -12.54 11.73
C TYR A 10 3.32 -11.40 12.71
N GLU A 11 4.59 -11.22 13.09
CA GLU A 11 5.04 -9.99 13.78
C GLU A 11 4.89 -8.78 12.84
N THR A 12 5.00 -7.55 13.38
CA THR A 12 4.99 -6.32 12.57
C THR A 12 5.94 -6.45 11.39
N GLY A 13 5.41 -6.24 10.18
CA GLY A 13 6.15 -6.43 8.94
C GLY A 13 7.34 -5.50 8.78
N THR A 14 8.15 -5.75 7.74
CA THR A 14 9.26 -4.87 7.38
C THR A 14 8.74 -3.47 7.01
N PRO A 15 9.34 -2.39 7.52
CA PRO A 15 9.01 -1.03 7.08
C PRO A 15 9.28 -0.85 5.59
N ILE A 16 8.54 0.06 4.98
CA ILE A 16 8.78 0.52 3.61
C ILE A 16 9.83 1.63 3.67
N ARG A 17 10.91 1.47 2.90
CA ARG A 17 11.95 2.48 2.77
C ARG A 17 11.54 3.58 1.81
N THR A 18 11.16 3.17 0.61
CA THR A 18 10.82 4.02 -0.52
C THR A 18 9.78 3.35 -1.39
N PHE A 19 8.99 4.15 -2.10
CA PHE A 19 8.09 3.66 -3.13
C PHE A 19 8.11 4.60 -4.32
N ASN A 20 7.71 4.09 -5.47
CA ASN A 20 7.54 4.89 -6.68
C ASN A 20 6.27 4.48 -7.42
N ILE A 21 5.48 5.47 -7.87
CA ILE A 21 4.34 5.25 -8.75
C ILE A 21 4.87 5.14 -10.18
N ILE A 22 4.67 3.98 -10.80
CA ILE A 22 5.09 3.74 -12.18
C ILE A 22 3.95 3.90 -13.19
N ASP A 23 2.70 3.71 -12.75
CA ASP A 23 1.51 3.93 -13.57
C ASP A 23 0.27 4.14 -12.69
N SER A 24 -0.75 4.81 -13.23
CA SER A 24 -2.03 4.99 -12.56
C SER A 24 -3.16 5.08 -13.58
N THR A 25 -4.21 4.30 -13.38
CA THR A 25 -5.42 4.30 -14.21
C THR A 25 -6.64 4.62 -13.37
N ALA A 26 -7.42 5.61 -13.80
CA ALA A 26 -8.72 5.91 -13.20
C ALA A 26 -9.75 4.81 -13.55
N THR A 27 -10.60 4.48 -12.60
CA THR A 27 -11.68 3.50 -12.72
C THR A 27 -13.00 4.13 -12.27
N SER A 28 -14.11 3.42 -12.41
CA SER A 28 -15.42 3.90 -11.94
C SER A 28 -15.52 4.05 -10.42
N GLU A 29 -14.63 3.42 -9.65
CA GLU A 29 -14.69 3.34 -8.19
C GLU A 29 -13.52 4.05 -7.49
N GLY A 30 -12.55 4.55 -8.26
CA GLY A 30 -11.31 5.12 -7.74
C GLY A 30 -10.15 4.98 -8.72
N TYR A 31 -8.98 4.61 -8.23
CA TYR A 31 -7.76 4.44 -9.00
C TYR A 31 -7.14 3.06 -8.84
N MET A 32 -6.52 2.59 -9.92
CA MET A 32 -5.60 1.46 -9.91
C MET A 32 -4.19 1.99 -10.13
N VAL A 33 -3.33 1.80 -9.13
CA VAL A 33 -1.96 2.33 -9.10
C VAL A 33 -0.98 1.17 -9.20
N ARG A 34 0.06 1.30 -10.04
CA ARG A 34 1.19 0.37 -10.08
C ARG A 34 2.37 1.00 -9.37
N LEU A 35 3.00 0.23 -8.51
CA LEU A 35 4.08 0.68 -7.62
C LEU A 35 5.29 -0.24 -7.71
N ASN A 36 6.46 0.35 -7.53
CA ASN A 36 7.64 -0.36 -7.04
C ASN A 36 7.88 0.07 -5.60
N ILE A 37 8.22 -0.88 -4.73
CA ILE A 37 8.36 -0.65 -3.29
C ILE A 37 9.67 -1.29 -2.81
N ASP A 38 10.52 -0.50 -2.16
CA ASP A 38 11.74 -0.98 -1.51
C ASP A 38 11.47 -1.14 -0.02
N LEU A 39 11.76 -2.32 0.52
CA LEU A 39 11.59 -2.62 1.94
C LEU A 39 12.92 -2.49 2.67
N ASP A 40 12.88 -2.05 3.93
CA ASP A 40 14.10 -1.90 4.75
C ASP A 40 14.83 -3.24 5.01
N SER A 41 14.13 -4.37 4.86
CA SER A 41 14.71 -5.72 4.89
C SER A 41 15.60 -6.06 3.68
N GLY A 42 15.66 -5.19 2.67
CA GLY A 42 16.44 -5.40 1.44
C GLY A 42 15.69 -6.15 0.34
N TYR A 43 14.42 -6.48 0.55
CA TYR A 43 13.55 -6.99 -0.49
C TYR A 43 12.89 -5.86 -1.28
N GLU A 44 12.59 -6.15 -2.54
CA GLU A 44 11.93 -5.22 -3.45
C GLU A 44 10.64 -5.88 -3.96
N LEU A 45 9.56 -5.09 -4.00
CA LEU A 45 8.31 -5.47 -4.63
C LEU A 45 8.17 -4.68 -5.93
N GLU A 46 8.26 -5.39 -7.06
CA GLU A 46 8.15 -4.79 -8.37
C GLU A 46 6.76 -5.01 -8.97
N ASP A 47 6.28 -3.98 -9.66
CA ASP A 47 5.03 -4.01 -10.42
C ASP A 47 3.77 -4.37 -9.63
N VAL A 48 3.71 -3.99 -8.36
CA VAL A 48 2.57 -4.30 -7.50
C VAL A 48 1.39 -3.37 -7.79
N LYS A 49 0.19 -3.93 -7.80
CA LYS A 49 -1.05 -3.18 -8.03
C LYS A 49 -1.73 -2.84 -6.71
N MET A 50 -2.00 -1.56 -6.51
CA MET A 50 -2.80 -1.03 -5.42
C MET A 50 -4.13 -0.52 -5.97
N LYS A 51 -5.23 -0.87 -5.29
CA LYS A 51 -6.54 -0.27 -5.53
C LYS A 51 -6.78 0.78 -4.46
N ILE A 52 -7.12 1.99 -4.88
CA ILE A 52 -7.54 3.07 -3.98
C ILE A 52 -8.94 3.47 -4.40
N THR A 53 -9.92 3.41 -3.50
CA THR A 53 -11.28 3.86 -3.82
C THR A 53 -11.45 5.36 -3.58
N PHE A 54 -12.47 5.98 -4.19
CA PHE A 54 -12.80 7.38 -3.87
C PHE A 54 -13.23 7.55 -2.41
N GLU A 55 -13.81 6.53 -1.78
CA GLU A 55 -14.16 6.54 -0.36
C GLU A 55 -12.90 6.58 0.52
N ASP A 56 -11.87 5.79 0.19
CA ASP A 56 -10.59 5.81 0.91
C ASP A 56 -9.94 7.20 0.83
N LEU A 57 -9.90 7.79 -0.36
CA LEU A 57 -9.36 9.14 -0.58
C LEU A 57 -10.12 10.21 0.22
N ALA A 58 -11.46 10.16 0.18
CA ALA A 58 -12.31 11.06 0.94
C ALA A 58 -12.11 10.89 2.45
N GLY A 59 -11.86 9.67 2.93
CA GLY A 59 -11.55 9.37 4.33
C GLY A 59 -10.27 10.04 4.83
N TYR A 60 -9.33 10.35 3.93
CA TYR A 60 -8.12 11.11 4.23
C TYR A 60 -8.21 12.59 3.79
N GLU A 61 -9.41 13.07 3.46
CA GLU A 61 -9.68 14.45 3.01
C GLU A 61 -8.77 14.91 1.85
N THR A 62 -8.38 13.98 0.98
CA THR A 62 -7.50 14.26 -0.17
C THR A 62 -8.10 13.75 -1.46
N GLU A 63 -7.91 14.51 -2.54
CA GLU A 63 -8.18 14.05 -3.91
C GLU A 63 -6.86 13.77 -4.67
N ASP A 64 -5.71 14.04 -4.03
CA ASP A 64 -4.39 13.81 -4.60
C ASP A 64 -4.01 12.32 -4.46
N LEU A 65 -3.80 11.67 -5.61
CA LEU A 65 -3.42 10.27 -5.68
C LEU A 65 -2.09 9.96 -4.98
N GLN A 66 -1.10 10.85 -5.09
CA GLN A 66 0.19 10.69 -4.45
C GLN A 66 0.05 10.71 -2.93
N GLU A 67 -0.76 11.62 -2.39
CA GLU A 67 -1.07 11.67 -0.96
C GLU A 67 -1.88 10.44 -0.53
N GLY A 68 -2.87 10.01 -1.35
CA GLY A 68 -3.61 8.76 -1.10
C GLY A 68 -2.70 7.53 -1.00
N VAL A 69 -1.72 7.39 -1.90
CA VAL A 69 -0.72 6.31 -1.84
C VAL A 69 0.15 6.43 -0.58
N LYS A 70 0.60 7.64 -0.21
CA LYS A 70 1.37 7.84 1.03
C LYS A 70 0.59 7.37 2.25
N TYR A 71 -0.67 7.78 2.38
CA TYR A 71 -1.53 7.36 3.48
C TYR A 71 -1.76 5.84 3.50
N ALA A 72 -2.05 5.24 2.34
CA ALA A 72 -2.23 3.80 2.22
C ALA A 72 -0.98 2.99 2.63
N LEU A 73 0.21 3.53 2.36
CA LEU A 73 1.49 2.91 2.72
C LEU A 73 1.99 3.31 4.12
N GLY A 74 1.24 4.11 4.88
CA GLY A 74 1.62 4.53 6.22
C GLY A 74 2.72 5.60 6.27
N PHE A 75 2.95 6.33 5.18
CA PHE A 75 3.82 7.52 5.16
C PHE A 75 3.04 8.73 5.68
N PHE A 76 2.99 8.88 7.00
CA PHE A 76 2.46 10.08 7.65
C PHE A 76 3.61 10.85 8.32
N THR A 77 3.68 12.15 8.11
CA THR A 77 4.49 13.03 8.96
C THR A 77 3.82 13.10 10.32
N GLY A 78 4.28 12.27 11.27
CA GLY A 78 3.85 12.35 12.66
C GLY A 78 4.12 13.76 13.22
N HIS A 79 3.14 14.32 13.91
CA HIS A 79 3.36 15.40 14.87
C HIS A 79 3.97 14.83 16.15
#